data_AF-A0A1V0GX46-F1
#
_entry.id   AF-A0A1V0GX46-F1
#
_cell.length_a   1.000
_cell.length_b   1.000
_cell.length_c   1.000
_cell.angle_alpha   90.00
_cell.angle_beta   90.00
_cell.angle_gamma   90.00
#
_symmetry.space_group_name_H-M   'P 1'
#
loop_
_entity.id
_entity.type
_entity.pdbx_description
1 polymer ?
#
loop_
_entity_poly.entity_id
_entity_poly.type
_entity_poly.pdbx_seq_one_letter_code
_entity_poly.pdbx_strand_id
1 'polypeptide(L)'
;MADLHTDFIGIKSPNPFWLASAPPTDKEVNVRRAFQAGWGGVVWKTLGSEGPPVVNVNGPRYGVIHGPDRRVLGLNNIELITDRPLEVNLREIKSVKRDYPDRALVISLMVPCDEESWRDILARIEDTGADGVELNFGCPHGMAERGMGSAVGQVPEYIEMVTRWVKKHSRMPCIVKLTPNITDVRKPAEAAMRGGADAVSLINTINSITSVDLDLFAPQPTIDGKGSHGGYCGPAVKPIALNMVAEIARNPATRGLPISGIGGVTTWRDAAEFMALGAGTVQVCTAAMTYGFKVVQEMITGLRDYLDDHGMALSDLVGRATPNVTDWQHLNLNYTTKAVIDQDACIHCGRCYAACEDTSHQAIAMLPGRVFQVKEEECVACNLCLDICPVENCITMRELAVGEIDQRTGRPVQPYANWTSHPNNPMAQAAE
;
A
#
# COMPACT_ATOMS: atom_id res chain seq x y z
N MET A 1 -10.19 -26.06 -3.46
CA MET A 1 -8.98 -25.42 -2.94
C MET A 1 -8.37 -24.60 -4.05
N ALA A 2 -8.63 -23.30 -3.99
CA ALA A 2 -8.16 -22.33 -4.96
C ALA A 2 -6.64 -22.38 -5.07
N ASP A 3 -6.16 -22.34 -6.31
CA ASP A 3 -4.74 -22.29 -6.60
C ASP A 3 -4.22 -20.87 -6.37
N LEU A 4 -3.19 -20.74 -5.53
CA LEU A 4 -2.54 -19.46 -5.25
C LEU A 4 -1.22 -19.29 -6.01
N HIS A 5 -0.78 -20.25 -6.81
CA HIS A 5 0.44 -20.09 -7.60
C HIS A 5 0.36 -18.82 -8.47
N THR A 6 1.45 -18.07 -8.50
CA THR A 6 1.56 -16.84 -9.28
C THR A 6 2.68 -16.95 -10.30
N ASP A 7 2.44 -16.38 -11.48
CA ASP A 7 3.47 -16.05 -12.47
C ASP A 7 3.42 -14.53 -12.67
N PHE A 8 4.28 -13.82 -11.94
CA PHE A 8 4.36 -12.36 -11.99
C PHE A 8 5.58 -11.99 -12.82
N ILE A 9 5.38 -11.44 -14.02
CA ILE A 9 6.44 -11.05 -14.96
C ILE A 9 7.46 -12.18 -15.27
N GLY A 10 7.00 -13.44 -15.30
CA GLY A 10 7.86 -14.61 -15.50
C GLY A 10 8.47 -15.17 -14.20
N ILE A 11 8.28 -14.48 -13.06
CA ILE A 11 8.73 -14.92 -11.75
C ILE A 11 7.63 -15.76 -11.10
N LYS A 12 7.93 -17.04 -10.89
CA LYS A 12 6.99 -18.00 -10.32
C LYS A 12 7.13 -18.11 -8.80
N SER A 13 6.00 -18.21 -8.12
CA SER A 13 5.96 -18.49 -6.68
C SER A 13 4.69 -19.25 -6.28
N PRO A 14 4.71 -20.00 -5.16
CA PRO A 14 3.57 -20.82 -4.72
C PRO A 14 2.40 -20.01 -4.14
N ASN A 15 2.58 -18.70 -3.91
CA ASN A 15 1.55 -17.78 -3.45
C ASN A 15 1.96 -16.32 -3.76
N PRO A 16 1.03 -15.36 -3.77
CA PRO A 16 1.32 -13.95 -4.07
C PRO A 16 2.05 -13.19 -2.95
N PHE A 17 2.35 -13.83 -1.81
CA PHE A 17 2.90 -13.15 -0.63
C PHE A 17 4.42 -13.15 -0.64
N TRP A 18 5.01 -11.99 -0.87
CA TRP A 18 6.45 -11.79 -0.87
C TRP A 18 6.87 -10.98 0.36
N LEU A 19 8.04 -11.25 0.95
CA LEU A 19 8.62 -10.30 1.89
C LEU A 19 9.20 -9.12 1.13
N ALA A 20 8.92 -7.89 1.57
CA ALA A 20 9.50 -6.70 0.97
C ALA A 20 10.99 -6.54 1.34
N SER A 21 11.75 -5.83 0.51
CA SER A 21 13.14 -5.43 0.79
C SER A 21 13.22 -4.58 2.06
N ALA A 22 13.67 -5.18 3.16
CA ALA A 22 13.57 -4.65 4.51
C ALA A 22 14.45 -5.49 5.49
N PRO A 23 14.58 -5.15 6.79
CA PRO A 23 15.36 -5.96 7.74
C PRO A 23 15.04 -7.47 7.73
N PRO A 24 13.78 -7.91 7.56
CA PRO A 24 13.46 -9.33 7.47
C PRO A 24 14.14 -10.09 6.32
N THR A 25 14.68 -9.40 5.31
CA THR A 25 15.28 -10.00 4.11
C THR A 25 16.77 -9.67 3.94
N ASP A 26 17.45 -9.21 5.00
CA ASP A 26 18.85 -8.79 4.95
C ASP A 26 19.87 -9.94 5.09
N LYS A 27 19.44 -11.10 5.59
CA LYS A 27 20.33 -12.25 5.89
C LYS A 27 19.73 -13.56 5.43
N GLU A 28 20.58 -14.47 4.96
CA GLU A 28 20.22 -15.84 4.57
C GLU A 28 19.33 -16.55 5.61
N VAL A 29 19.71 -16.48 6.90
CA VAL A 29 18.96 -17.15 7.97
C VAL A 29 17.50 -16.69 8.05
N ASN A 30 17.23 -15.41 7.80
CA ASN A 30 15.87 -14.87 7.86
C ASN A 30 15.08 -15.29 6.62
N VAL A 31 15.68 -15.21 5.43
CA VAL A 31 15.04 -15.61 4.18
C VAL A 31 14.69 -17.11 4.18
N ARG A 32 15.62 -17.97 4.63
CA ARG A 32 15.34 -19.41 4.77
C ARG A 32 14.18 -19.68 5.73
N ARG A 33 14.14 -19.00 6.88
CA ARG A 33 13.04 -19.13 7.85
C ARG A 33 11.72 -18.63 7.28
N ALA A 34 11.72 -17.60 6.44
CA ALA A 34 10.54 -17.14 5.73
C ALA A 34 10.04 -18.20 4.74
N PHE A 35 10.90 -18.74 3.89
CA PHE A 35 10.50 -19.80 2.96
C PHE A 35 9.98 -21.05 3.68
N GLN A 36 10.63 -21.47 4.78
CA GLN A 36 10.14 -22.55 5.64
C GLN A 36 8.75 -22.27 6.25
N ALA A 37 8.43 -21.01 6.55
CA ALA A 37 7.12 -20.63 7.07
C ALA A 37 6.01 -20.64 6.01
N GLY A 38 6.37 -20.58 4.72
CA GLY A 38 5.44 -20.67 3.60
C GLY A 38 5.43 -19.47 2.65
N TRP A 39 6.28 -18.46 2.85
CA TRP A 39 6.34 -17.27 1.97
C TRP A 39 6.60 -17.67 0.51
N GLY A 40 5.85 -17.07 -0.42
CA GLY A 40 5.97 -17.37 -1.84
C GLY A 40 7.25 -16.79 -2.45
N GLY A 41 7.69 -15.65 -1.92
CA GLY A 41 8.89 -14.97 -2.38
C GLY A 41 9.50 -14.04 -1.35
N VAL A 42 10.69 -13.53 -1.67
CA VAL A 42 11.29 -12.39 -0.97
C VAL A 42 11.91 -11.43 -1.97
N VAL A 43 11.86 -10.15 -1.65
CA VAL A 43 12.76 -9.16 -2.20
C VAL A 43 13.91 -8.99 -1.20
N TRP A 44 15.12 -9.38 -1.60
CA TRP A 44 16.32 -9.26 -0.78
C TRP A 44 16.60 -7.79 -0.42
N LYS A 45 17.10 -7.54 0.80
CA LYS A 45 17.41 -6.18 1.27
C LYS A 45 18.29 -5.47 0.25
N THR A 46 17.99 -4.18 0.02
CA THR A 46 18.66 -3.38 -1.01
C THR A 46 20.18 -3.44 -0.89
N LEU A 47 20.83 -3.80 -2.00
CA LEU A 47 22.28 -3.85 -2.14
C LEU A 47 22.81 -2.54 -2.74
N GLY A 48 24.00 -2.13 -2.27
CA GLY A 48 24.81 -1.08 -2.89
C GLY A 48 25.81 -1.64 -3.90
N SER A 49 26.59 -0.74 -4.50
CA SER A 49 27.73 -1.10 -5.37
C SER A 49 28.90 -1.68 -4.56
N GLU A 50 29.93 -2.13 -5.26
CA GLU A 50 31.18 -2.55 -4.62
C GLU A 50 31.81 -1.40 -3.82
N GLY A 51 32.45 -1.75 -2.71
CA GLY A 51 33.08 -0.83 -1.78
C GLY A 51 32.63 -1.03 -0.33
N PRO A 52 33.05 -0.14 0.58
CA PRO A 52 32.59 -0.14 1.96
C PRO A 52 31.06 -0.04 2.02
N PRO A 53 30.38 -0.91 2.78
CA PRO A 53 28.94 -0.79 2.99
C PRO A 53 28.55 0.54 3.63
N VAL A 54 27.26 0.88 3.53
CA VAL A 54 26.74 2.04 4.25
C VAL A 54 26.89 1.83 5.76
N VAL A 55 27.09 2.93 6.48
CA VAL A 55 27.17 2.91 7.94
C VAL A 55 25.82 3.38 8.48
N ASN A 56 25.10 2.46 9.10
CA ASN A 56 23.91 2.82 9.87
C ASN A 56 24.32 3.49 11.19
N VAL A 57 23.41 4.31 11.72
CA VAL A 57 23.54 4.77 13.11
C VAL A 57 23.50 3.57 14.07
N ASN A 58 24.33 3.65 15.12
CA ASN A 58 24.47 2.61 16.16
C ASN A 58 23.37 2.67 17.24
N GLY A 59 22.53 3.70 17.21
CA GLY A 59 21.44 3.92 18.16
C GLY A 59 20.08 3.41 17.67
N PRO A 60 18.99 3.76 18.39
CA PRO A 60 17.62 3.43 17.99
C PRO A 60 17.32 3.91 16.57
N ARG A 61 16.80 3.01 15.73
CA ARG A 61 16.45 3.31 14.33
C ARG A 61 14.96 3.24 14.04
N TYR A 62 14.14 2.93 15.04
CA TYR A 62 12.70 2.73 14.87
C TYR A 62 11.91 3.61 15.83
N GLY A 63 10.95 4.34 15.27
CA GLY A 63 9.86 4.99 15.99
C GLY A 63 8.56 4.21 15.79
N VAL A 64 7.58 4.39 16.67
CA VAL A 64 6.31 3.65 16.63
C VAL A 64 5.14 4.53 17.03
N ILE A 65 4.03 4.36 16.32
CA ILE A 65 2.71 4.89 16.72
C ILE A 65 1.88 3.73 17.26
N HIS A 66 1.38 3.89 18.48
CA HIS A 66 0.53 2.91 19.13
C HIS A 66 -0.94 3.35 19.12
N GLY A 67 -1.84 2.37 19.06
CA GLY A 67 -3.24 2.56 19.40
C GLY A 67 -3.48 2.56 20.91
N PRO A 68 -4.72 2.82 21.36
CA PRO A 68 -5.08 2.87 22.77
C PRO A 68 -4.74 1.57 23.54
N ASP A 69 -4.75 0.43 22.86
CA ASP A 69 -4.46 -0.92 23.36
C ASP A 69 -2.97 -1.33 23.21
N ARG A 70 -2.09 -0.37 22.88
CA ARG A 70 -0.68 -0.60 22.51
C ARG A 70 -0.46 -1.41 21.23
N ARG A 71 -1.48 -1.63 20.41
CA ARG A 71 -1.29 -2.18 19.05
C ARG A 71 -0.44 -1.24 18.21
N VAL A 72 0.50 -1.79 17.44
CA VAL A 72 1.30 -1.02 16.48
C VAL A 72 0.41 -0.57 15.32
N LEU A 73 0.21 0.73 15.17
CA LEU A 73 -0.52 1.33 14.04
C LEU A 73 0.42 1.69 12.88
N GLY A 74 1.68 1.97 13.18
CA GLY A 74 2.72 2.19 12.20
C GLY A 74 4.10 2.27 12.84
N LEU A 75 5.12 2.03 12.02
CA LEU A 75 6.53 2.16 12.38
C LEU A 75 7.17 3.24 11.50
N ASN A 76 8.04 4.03 12.08
CA ASN A 76 8.98 4.87 11.34
C ASN A 76 10.38 4.27 11.46
N ASN A 77 11.19 4.39 10.42
CA ASN A 77 12.57 3.95 10.48
C ASN A 77 13.53 4.94 9.82
N ILE A 78 14.75 5.00 10.35
CA ILE A 78 15.89 5.71 9.77
C ILE A 78 17.00 4.73 9.34
N GLU A 79 16.60 3.52 8.94
CA GLU A 79 17.54 2.47 8.49
C GLU A 79 17.87 2.64 7.00
N LEU A 80 19.14 2.42 6.65
CA LEU A 80 19.63 2.52 5.27
C LEU A 80 19.48 1.20 4.50
N ILE A 81 20.16 1.10 3.36
CA ILE A 81 20.39 -0.16 2.65
C ILE A 81 21.26 -1.13 3.47
N THR A 82 21.54 -2.32 2.94
CA THR A 82 22.37 -3.30 3.67
C THR A 82 23.72 -2.68 4.08
N ASP A 83 24.10 -2.85 5.34
CA ASP A 83 25.43 -2.49 5.87
C ASP A 83 26.40 -3.69 5.78
N ARG A 84 26.01 -4.73 5.04
CA ARG A 84 26.77 -5.95 4.88
C ARG A 84 27.60 -5.91 3.58
N PRO A 85 28.80 -6.51 3.56
CA PRO A 85 29.60 -6.61 2.34
C PRO A 85 28.83 -7.26 1.19
N LEU A 86 28.97 -6.71 -0.03
CA LEU A 86 28.28 -7.19 -1.22
C LEU A 86 28.53 -8.69 -1.48
N GLU A 87 29.78 -9.14 -1.38
CA GLU A 87 30.17 -10.55 -1.59
C GLU A 87 29.44 -11.53 -0.66
N VAL A 88 29.19 -11.11 0.59
CA VAL A 88 28.46 -11.95 1.55
C VAL A 88 27.02 -12.11 1.08
N ASN A 89 26.38 -11.03 0.64
CA ASN A 89 25.02 -11.08 0.10
C ASN A 89 24.96 -11.95 -1.18
N LEU A 90 25.86 -11.76 -2.14
CA LEU A 90 25.86 -12.52 -3.40
C LEU A 90 25.97 -14.03 -3.16
N ARG A 91 26.89 -14.45 -2.28
CA ARG A 91 27.05 -15.85 -1.89
C ARG A 91 25.79 -16.42 -1.22
N GLU A 92 25.20 -15.65 -0.31
CA GLU A 92 23.99 -16.05 0.40
C GLU A 92 22.78 -16.16 -0.53
N ILE A 93 22.58 -15.19 -1.42
CA ILE A 93 21.53 -15.19 -2.45
C ILE A 93 21.65 -16.45 -3.32
N LYS A 94 22.85 -16.73 -3.82
CA LYS A 94 23.12 -17.91 -4.65
C LYS A 94 22.83 -19.22 -3.91
N SER A 95 23.23 -19.30 -2.65
CA SER A 95 22.97 -20.45 -1.77
C SER A 95 21.47 -20.66 -1.56
N VAL A 96 20.73 -19.59 -1.26
CA VAL A 96 19.29 -19.62 -1.05
C VAL A 96 18.55 -20.02 -2.33
N LYS A 97 18.87 -19.41 -3.47
CA LYS A 97 18.17 -19.70 -4.73
C LYS A 97 18.36 -21.16 -5.17
N ARG A 98 19.57 -21.70 -5.02
CA ARG A 98 19.85 -23.11 -5.30
C ARG A 98 18.96 -24.05 -4.48
N ASP A 99 18.77 -23.74 -3.20
CA ASP A 99 18.04 -24.61 -2.27
C ASP A 99 16.52 -24.43 -2.34
N TYR A 100 16.05 -23.27 -2.85
CA TYR A 100 14.63 -22.91 -2.98
C TYR A 100 14.30 -22.46 -4.42
N PRO A 101 14.44 -23.33 -5.43
CA PRO A 101 14.22 -22.97 -6.82
C PRO A 101 12.76 -22.59 -7.13
N ASP A 102 11.80 -23.09 -6.33
CA ASP A 102 10.37 -22.84 -6.42
C ASP A 102 9.91 -21.51 -5.81
N ARG A 103 10.81 -20.77 -5.17
CA ARG A 103 10.51 -19.48 -4.51
C ARG A 103 11.02 -18.31 -5.33
N ALA A 104 10.23 -17.25 -5.36
CA ALA A 104 10.66 -15.99 -5.97
C ALA A 104 11.75 -15.34 -5.11
N LEU A 105 12.89 -15.03 -5.73
CA LEU A 105 14.00 -14.31 -5.12
C LEU A 105 14.40 -13.12 -6.00
N VAL A 106 13.92 -11.94 -5.63
CA VAL A 106 14.17 -10.68 -6.33
C VAL A 106 15.22 -9.88 -5.57
N ILE A 107 16.19 -9.27 -6.25
CA ILE A 107 17.24 -8.50 -5.58
C ILE A 107 16.95 -7.01 -5.67
N SER A 108 16.78 -6.35 -4.53
CA SER A 108 16.63 -4.90 -4.51
C SER A 108 17.99 -4.22 -4.69
N LEU A 109 18.06 -3.20 -5.56
CA LEU A 109 19.30 -2.51 -5.91
C LEU A 109 19.18 -0.99 -5.72
N MET A 110 20.25 -0.40 -5.21
CA MET A 110 20.45 1.05 -5.21
C MET A 110 21.93 1.35 -5.32
N VAL A 111 22.38 1.62 -6.55
CA VAL A 111 23.76 1.92 -6.90
C VAL A 111 23.87 3.37 -7.42
N PRO A 112 25.09 3.93 -7.54
CA PRO A 112 25.27 5.27 -8.11
C PRO A 112 24.56 5.44 -9.46
N CYS A 113 24.13 6.68 -9.74
CA CYS A 113 23.33 6.99 -10.94
C CYS A 113 24.22 7.19 -12.18
N ASP A 114 24.95 6.14 -12.55
CA ASP A 114 25.76 6.07 -13.76
C ASP A 114 25.66 4.67 -14.39
N GLU A 115 25.77 4.60 -15.72
CA GLU A 115 25.52 3.37 -16.47
C GLU A 115 26.51 2.24 -16.12
N GLU A 116 27.76 2.57 -15.79
CA GLU A 116 28.81 1.59 -15.48
C GLU A 116 28.52 0.85 -14.17
N SER A 117 28.15 1.59 -13.11
CA SER A 117 27.72 1.02 -11.84
C SER A 117 26.56 0.03 -12.01
N TRP A 118 25.58 0.35 -12.87
CA TRP A 118 24.46 -0.53 -13.17
C TRP A 118 24.87 -1.76 -13.99
N ARG A 119 25.70 -1.60 -15.02
CA ARG A 119 26.22 -2.73 -15.81
C ARG A 119 26.94 -3.74 -14.93
N ASP A 120 27.81 -3.26 -14.04
CA ASP A 120 28.68 -4.13 -13.25
C ASP A 120 27.91 -4.89 -12.16
N ILE A 121 26.98 -4.24 -11.45
CA ILE A 121 26.17 -4.91 -10.44
C ILE A 121 25.23 -5.96 -11.06
N LEU A 122 24.64 -5.68 -12.22
CA LEU A 122 23.68 -6.57 -12.87
C LEU A 122 24.31 -7.92 -13.24
N ALA A 123 25.52 -7.91 -13.82
CA ALA A 123 26.25 -9.13 -14.14
C ALA A 123 26.47 -10.01 -12.90
N ARG A 124 26.81 -9.39 -11.76
CA ARG A 124 27.02 -10.10 -10.49
C ARG A 124 25.73 -10.67 -9.91
N ILE A 125 24.60 -9.98 -10.10
CA ILE A 125 23.29 -10.49 -9.68
C ILE A 125 22.87 -11.67 -10.55
N GLU A 126 23.05 -11.60 -11.87
CA GLU A 126 22.73 -12.71 -12.79
C GLU A 126 23.47 -14.00 -12.39
N ASP A 127 24.75 -13.88 -11.99
CA ASP A 127 25.58 -15.00 -11.53
C ASP A 127 25.06 -15.70 -10.25
N THR A 128 24.15 -15.05 -9.50
CA THR A 128 23.50 -15.65 -8.34
C THR A 128 22.33 -16.57 -8.70
N GLY A 129 21.78 -16.42 -9.92
CA GLY A 129 20.57 -17.11 -10.37
C GLY A 129 19.27 -16.53 -9.84
N ALA A 130 19.28 -15.33 -9.23
CA ALA A 130 18.08 -14.64 -8.79
C ALA A 130 17.06 -14.45 -9.94
N ASP A 131 15.77 -14.38 -9.59
CA ASP A 131 14.68 -14.41 -10.57
C ASP A 131 14.39 -13.02 -11.17
N GLY A 132 14.92 -11.94 -10.59
CA GLY A 132 14.67 -10.58 -11.02
C GLY A 132 15.35 -9.53 -10.16
N VAL A 133 15.22 -8.27 -10.55
CA VAL A 133 15.72 -7.10 -9.80
C VAL A 133 14.60 -6.13 -9.46
N GLU A 134 14.72 -5.48 -8.30
CA GLU A 134 13.85 -4.38 -7.87
C GLU A 134 14.68 -3.10 -7.70
N LEU A 135 14.43 -2.09 -8.54
CA LEU A 135 15.16 -0.82 -8.48
C LEU A 135 14.58 0.05 -7.36
N ASN A 136 15.33 0.23 -6.27
CA ASN A 136 14.86 0.97 -5.11
C ASN A 136 15.09 2.47 -5.27
N PHE A 137 14.09 3.18 -5.80
CA PHE A 137 14.07 4.64 -5.89
C PHE A 137 13.20 5.28 -4.81
N GLY A 138 12.93 4.58 -3.70
CA GLY A 138 11.96 5.05 -2.72
C GLY A 138 12.49 5.37 -1.33
N CYS A 139 13.75 5.10 -1.01
CA CYS A 139 14.32 5.38 0.32
C CYS A 139 14.30 6.90 0.62
N PRO A 140 13.54 7.38 1.62
CA PRO A 140 13.32 8.82 1.83
C PRO A 140 14.40 9.50 2.69
N HIS A 141 15.32 8.76 3.30
CA HIS A 141 16.27 9.26 4.30
C HIS A 141 17.67 8.64 4.14
N GLY A 142 18.72 9.37 4.55
CA GLY A 142 20.13 8.95 4.56
C GLY A 142 20.81 8.70 3.20
N MET A 143 20.00 8.47 2.15
CA MET A 143 20.43 8.24 0.78
C MET A 143 20.02 9.38 -0.15
N ALA A 144 18.92 10.07 0.15
CA ALA A 144 18.47 11.24 -0.58
C ALA A 144 19.46 12.40 -0.47
N GLU A 145 20.10 12.57 0.69
CA GLU A 145 21.16 13.56 0.92
C GLU A 145 22.41 13.26 0.07
N ARG A 146 22.52 12.03 -0.48
CA ARG A 146 23.58 11.61 -1.41
C ARG A 146 23.11 11.59 -2.87
N GLY A 147 21.93 12.15 -3.17
CA GLY A 147 21.35 12.18 -4.51
C GLY A 147 20.79 10.84 -5.00
N MET A 148 20.50 9.89 -4.10
CA MET A 148 19.97 8.56 -4.40
C MET A 148 18.60 8.33 -3.74
N GLY A 149 18.01 7.14 -3.90
CA GLY A 149 16.72 6.80 -3.28
C GLY A 149 15.59 7.68 -3.80
N SER A 150 14.77 8.27 -2.91
CA SER A 150 13.63 9.10 -3.30
C SER A 150 14.01 10.34 -4.09
N ALA A 151 15.24 10.84 -3.97
CA ALA A 151 15.73 11.96 -4.79
C ALA A 151 15.75 11.59 -6.28
N VAL A 152 16.02 10.33 -6.61
CA VAL A 152 15.92 9.78 -7.96
C VAL A 152 14.47 9.46 -8.30
N GLY A 153 13.74 8.83 -7.36
CA GLY A 153 12.36 8.38 -7.60
C GLY A 153 11.33 9.49 -7.78
N GLN A 154 11.68 10.74 -7.43
CA GLN A 154 10.86 11.92 -7.68
C GLN A 154 11.09 12.54 -9.06
N VAL A 155 12.09 12.06 -9.82
CA VAL A 155 12.47 12.58 -11.14
C VAL A 155 12.18 11.51 -12.19
N PRO A 156 11.04 11.58 -12.90
CA PRO A 156 10.65 10.58 -13.90
C PRO A 156 11.73 10.30 -14.95
N GLU A 157 12.48 11.31 -15.36
CA GLU A 157 13.57 11.20 -16.34
C GLU A 157 14.68 10.25 -15.86
N TYR A 158 15.03 10.30 -14.57
CA TYR A 158 16.04 9.41 -14.00
C TYR A 158 15.54 7.99 -13.85
N ILE A 159 14.26 7.81 -13.48
CA ILE A 159 13.63 6.48 -13.45
C ILE A 159 13.72 5.85 -14.84
N GLU A 160 13.29 6.58 -15.87
CA GLU A 160 13.30 6.10 -17.25
C GLU A 160 14.71 5.74 -17.71
N MET A 161 15.69 6.63 -17.46
CA MET A 161 17.09 6.43 -17.82
C MET A 161 17.70 5.18 -17.17
N VAL A 162 17.58 5.04 -15.85
CA VAL A 162 18.16 3.90 -15.13
C VAL A 162 17.47 2.59 -15.53
N THR A 163 16.14 2.62 -15.72
CA THR A 163 15.41 1.44 -16.19
C THR A 163 15.91 1.00 -17.57
N ARG A 164 16.17 1.95 -18.50
CA ARG A 164 16.78 1.63 -19.81
C ARG A 164 18.15 0.98 -19.67
N TRP A 165 18.99 1.45 -18.75
CA TRP A 165 20.29 0.82 -18.49
C TRP A 165 20.14 -0.62 -18.01
N VAL A 166 19.21 -0.87 -17.08
CA VAL A 166 18.94 -2.23 -16.60
C VAL A 166 18.48 -3.14 -17.73
N LYS A 167 17.52 -2.70 -18.55
CA LYS A 167 17.04 -3.49 -19.70
C LYS A 167 18.07 -3.64 -20.82
N LYS A 168 19.04 -2.74 -20.92
CA LYS A 168 20.15 -2.82 -21.88
C LYS A 168 21.18 -3.87 -21.45
N HIS A 169 21.49 -3.95 -20.15
CA HIS A 169 22.59 -4.76 -19.62
C HIS A 169 22.16 -6.08 -18.99
N SER A 170 20.85 -6.31 -18.81
CA SER A 170 20.32 -7.55 -18.24
C SER A 170 19.02 -7.98 -18.90
N ARG A 171 18.78 -9.31 -18.91
CA ARG A 171 17.50 -9.91 -19.33
C ARG A 171 16.59 -10.24 -18.16
N MET A 172 17.04 -10.04 -16.92
CA MET A 172 16.21 -10.29 -15.75
C MET A 172 14.95 -9.42 -15.77
N PRO A 173 13.82 -9.94 -15.28
CA PRO A 173 12.65 -9.12 -14.98
C PRO A 173 13.03 -7.95 -14.05
N CYS A 174 12.56 -6.76 -14.39
CA CYS A 174 12.89 -5.50 -13.74
C CYS A 174 11.63 -4.87 -13.15
N ILE A 175 11.60 -4.78 -11.82
CA ILE A 175 10.55 -4.12 -11.05
C ILE A 175 11.07 -2.75 -10.60
N VAL A 176 10.33 -1.67 -10.81
CA VAL A 176 10.71 -0.34 -10.30
C VAL A 176 9.91 -0.01 -9.05
N LYS A 177 10.59 0.18 -7.91
CA LYS A 177 9.95 0.49 -6.62
C LYS A 177 9.72 1.98 -6.47
N LEU A 178 8.45 2.39 -6.46
CA LEU A 178 8.05 3.80 -6.47
C LEU A 178 7.94 4.39 -5.06
N THR A 179 8.35 5.66 -4.94
CA THR A 179 8.19 6.47 -3.73
C THR A 179 6.77 7.01 -3.63
N PRO A 180 6.14 7.02 -2.43
CA PRO A 180 4.89 7.75 -2.21
C PRO A 180 5.11 9.26 -2.02
N ASN A 181 6.36 9.70 -1.88
CA ASN A 181 6.71 11.09 -1.57
C ASN A 181 6.70 11.95 -2.85
N ILE A 182 5.60 11.96 -3.58
CA ILE A 182 5.45 12.61 -4.89
C ILE A 182 4.04 13.17 -5.04
N THR A 183 3.88 14.21 -5.86
CA THR A 183 2.56 14.81 -6.15
C THR A 183 1.66 13.89 -6.98
N ASP A 184 2.22 13.23 -7.98
CA ASP A 184 1.49 12.33 -8.88
C ASP A 184 2.31 11.06 -9.15
N VAL A 185 1.87 9.95 -8.57
CA VAL A 185 2.55 8.64 -8.68
C VAL A 185 2.47 8.05 -10.10
N ARG A 186 1.55 8.54 -10.95
CA ARG A 186 1.40 8.06 -12.33
C ARG A 186 2.60 8.45 -13.18
N LYS A 187 3.19 9.63 -12.96
CA LYS A 187 4.36 10.13 -13.71
C LYS A 187 5.60 9.23 -13.60
N PRO A 188 6.05 8.84 -12.40
CA PRO A 188 7.15 7.90 -12.28
C PRO A 188 6.80 6.48 -12.78
N ALA A 189 5.54 6.04 -12.66
CA ALA A 189 5.09 4.76 -13.22
C ALA A 189 5.13 4.74 -14.75
N GLU A 190 4.64 5.79 -15.41
CA GLU A 190 4.72 6.00 -16.86
C GLU A 190 6.19 6.00 -17.32
N ALA A 191 7.08 6.66 -16.57
CA ALA A 191 8.51 6.67 -16.86
C ALA A 191 9.18 5.30 -16.72
N ALA A 192 8.84 4.54 -15.67
CA ALA A 192 9.31 3.16 -15.53
C ALA A 192 8.89 2.32 -16.74
N MET A 193 7.62 2.42 -17.16
CA MET A 193 7.11 1.72 -18.34
C MET A 193 7.82 2.14 -19.63
N ARG A 194 8.02 3.44 -19.87
CA ARG A 194 8.79 3.94 -21.04
C ARG A 194 10.26 3.49 -21.03
N GLY A 195 10.82 3.31 -19.83
CA GLY A 195 12.17 2.78 -19.64
C GLY A 195 12.28 1.28 -19.91
N GLY A 196 11.14 0.58 -20.03
CA GLY A 196 11.06 -0.85 -20.29
C GLY A 196 10.95 -1.70 -19.03
N ALA A 197 10.53 -1.13 -17.90
CA ALA A 197 10.25 -1.91 -16.69
C ALA A 197 9.16 -2.96 -16.98
N ASP A 198 9.35 -4.15 -16.42
CA ASP A 198 8.39 -5.24 -16.57
C ASP A 198 7.25 -5.11 -15.55
N ALA A 199 7.50 -4.44 -14.42
CA ALA A 199 6.49 -4.10 -13.41
C ALA A 199 6.90 -2.87 -12.58
N VAL A 200 5.96 -2.38 -11.79
CA VAL A 200 6.25 -1.48 -10.66
C VAL A 200 5.89 -2.13 -9.33
N SER A 201 6.57 -1.74 -8.27
CA SER A 201 6.16 -2.05 -6.90
C SER A 201 5.95 -0.78 -6.10
N LEU A 202 4.90 -0.74 -5.29
CA LEU A 202 4.57 0.47 -4.53
C LEU A 202 3.66 0.20 -3.34
N ILE A 203 3.79 0.93 -2.25
CA ILE A 203 4.68 2.09 -2.06
C ILE A 203 5.93 1.74 -1.24
N ASN A 204 7.00 2.52 -1.43
CA ASN A 204 8.02 2.65 -0.39
C ASN A 204 7.48 3.42 0.82
N THR A 205 8.31 3.75 1.80
CA THR A 205 7.89 4.41 3.03
C THR A 205 7.59 5.91 2.84
N ILE A 206 6.67 6.43 3.65
CA ILE A 206 6.25 7.84 3.63
C ILE A 206 7.15 8.66 4.55
N ASN A 207 7.71 9.76 4.08
CA ASN A 207 8.56 10.61 4.89
C ASN A 207 7.77 11.21 6.07
N SER A 208 8.23 10.98 7.30
CA SER A 208 7.54 11.46 8.49
C SER A 208 8.44 11.63 9.72
N ILE A 209 7.89 12.33 10.72
CA ILE A 209 8.31 12.30 12.12
C ILE A 209 7.14 11.69 12.91
N THR A 210 7.38 10.69 13.75
CA THR A 210 6.30 10.03 14.51
C THR A 210 5.89 10.80 15.75
N SER A 211 6.86 11.35 16.47
CA SER A 211 6.62 12.12 17.69
C SER A 211 7.83 12.96 18.02
N VAL A 212 7.66 13.91 18.93
CA VAL A 212 8.73 14.73 19.50
C VAL A 212 8.85 14.38 20.97
N ASP A 213 10.08 14.08 21.40
CA ASP A 213 10.43 14.06 22.82
C ASP A 213 10.37 15.49 23.37
N LEU A 214 9.48 15.76 24.31
CA LEU A 214 9.24 17.12 24.81
C LEU A 214 10.23 17.56 25.90
N ASP A 215 11.05 16.65 26.41
CA ASP A 215 12.15 17.01 27.32
C ASP A 215 13.39 17.37 26.52
N LEU A 216 13.67 16.61 25.46
CA LEU A 216 14.82 16.82 24.57
C LEU A 216 14.54 17.78 23.41
N PHE A 217 13.27 18.07 23.13
CA PHE A 217 12.80 18.77 21.93
C PHE A 217 13.35 18.17 20.63
N ALA A 218 13.41 16.84 20.57
CA ALA A 218 13.99 16.09 19.46
C ALA A 218 12.97 15.11 18.85
N PRO A 219 12.97 14.90 17.52
CA PRO A 219 12.18 13.84 16.89
C PRO A 219 12.53 12.45 17.43
N GLN A 220 11.55 11.57 17.52
CA GLN A 220 11.75 10.16 17.83
C GLN A 220 11.83 9.32 16.54
N PRO A 221 12.75 8.33 16.44
CA PRO A 221 13.72 7.93 17.46
C PRO A 221 14.87 8.93 17.65
N THR A 222 15.27 9.14 18.90
CA THR A 222 16.38 10.03 19.26
C THR A 222 17.72 9.29 19.32
N ILE A 223 18.78 9.92 18.81
CA ILE A 223 20.18 9.51 18.88
C ILE A 223 20.98 10.70 19.40
N ASP A 224 21.61 10.54 20.56
CA ASP A 224 22.47 11.57 21.18
C ASP A 224 21.81 12.96 21.24
N GLY A 225 20.54 13.00 21.67
CA GLY A 225 19.77 14.24 21.79
C GLY A 225 19.27 14.84 20.47
N LYS A 226 19.42 14.13 19.33
CA LYS A 226 18.94 14.56 18.01
C LYS A 226 18.05 13.50 17.38
N GLY A 227 17.13 13.92 16.51
CA GLY A 227 16.29 13.02 15.71
C GLY A 227 16.24 13.49 14.27
N SER A 228 15.82 12.61 13.37
CA SER A 228 15.63 12.89 11.95
C SER A 228 14.23 12.50 11.52
N HIS A 229 13.78 13.03 10.38
CA HIS A 229 12.71 12.40 9.64
C HIS A 229 13.14 11.00 9.17
N GLY A 230 12.15 10.13 8.93
CA GLY A 230 12.37 8.76 8.49
C GLY A 230 11.19 8.24 7.68
N GLY A 231 11.25 6.96 7.33
CA GLY A 231 10.21 6.29 6.54
C GLY A 231 9.12 5.65 7.39
N TYR A 232 7.89 6.16 7.29
CA TYR A 232 6.68 5.60 7.89
C TYR A 232 6.10 4.43 7.08
N CYS A 233 5.71 3.38 7.78
CA CYS A 233 5.15 2.15 7.25
C CYS A 233 4.18 1.50 8.24
N GLY A 234 3.54 0.40 7.83
CA GLY A 234 2.57 -0.33 8.66
C GLY A 234 1.11 -0.02 8.30
N PRO A 235 0.14 -0.52 9.09
CA PRO A 235 -1.28 -0.45 8.76
C PRO A 235 -1.78 0.95 8.37
N ALA A 236 -1.28 1.97 9.05
CA ALA A 236 -1.68 3.37 8.82
C ALA A 236 -1.38 3.88 7.40
N VAL A 237 -0.45 3.26 6.65
CA VAL A 237 -0.14 3.69 5.27
C VAL A 237 -1.00 3.00 4.20
N LYS A 238 -1.75 1.95 4.57
CA LYS A 238 -2.56 1.16 3.62
C LYS A 238 -3.49 2.02 2.75
N PRO A 239 -4.28 2.98 3.29
CA PRO A 239 -5.19 3.76 2.45
C PRO A 239 -4.47 4.58 1.37
N ILE A 240 -3.28 5.08 1.67
CA ILE A 240 -2.45 5.85 0.72
C ILE A 240 -1.91 4.91 -0.38
N ALA A 241 -1.44 3.73 0.02
CA ALA A 241 -0.95 2.73 -0.91
C ALA A 241 -2.04 2.21 -1.86
N LEU A 242 -3.24 1.89 -1.34
CA LEU A 242 -4.38 1.46 -2.16
C LEU A 242 -4.77 2.52 -3.19
N ASN A 243 -4.81 3.80 -2.78
CA ASN A 243 -5.08 4.90 -3.71
C ASN A 243 -4.05 4.96 -4.85
N MET A 244 -2.75 4.87 -4.52
CA MET A 244 -1.69 4.92 -5.53
C MET A 244 -1.70 3.72 -6.48
N VAL A 245 -2.01 2.52 -5.97
CA VAL A 245 -2.21 1.32 -6.80
C VAL A 245 -3.37 1.52 -7.76
N ALA A 246 -4.51 2.00 -7.24
CA ALA A 246 -5.70 2.26 -8.05
C ALA A 246 -5.45 3.31 -9.14
N GLU A 247 -4.74 4.40 -8.82
CA GLU A 247 -4.37 5.45 -9.78
C GLU A 247 -3.55 4.90 -10.95
N ILE A 248 -2.56 4.04 -10.69
CA ILE A 248 -1.74 3.44 -11.75
C ILE A 248 -2.54 2.40 -12.53
N ALA A 249 -3.31 1.55 -11.84
CA ALA A 249 -4.10 0.50 -12.48
C ALA A 249 -5.17 1.06 -13.42
N ARG A 250 -5.81 2.18 -13.05
CA ARG A 250 -6.86 2.83 -13.86
C ARG A 250 -6.32 3.80 -14.91
N ASN A 251 -5.06 4.26 -14.78
CA ASN A 251 -4.46 5.21 -15.71
C ASN A 251 -4.27 4.58 -17.11
N PRO A 252 -4.87 5.15 -18.18
CA PRO A 252 -4.69 4.64 -19.54
C PRO A 252 -3.23 4.53 -20.00
N ALA A 253 -2.35 5.43 -19.54
CA ALA A 253 -0.94 5.46 -19.95
C ALA A 253 -0.11 4.32 -19.36
N THR A 254 -0.57 3.70 -18.28
CA THR A 254 0.08 2.55 -17.62
C THR A 254 -0.75 1.28 -17.74
N ARG A 255 -1.69 1.23 -18.70
CA ARG A 255 -2.56 0.07 -18.90
C ARG A 255 -1.73 -1.18 -19.16
N GLY A 256 -2.00 -2.22 -18.38
CA GLY A 256 -1.31 -3.51 -18.48
C GLY A 256 0.05 -3.55 -17.82
N LEU A 257 0.51 -2.47 -17.18
CA LEU A 257 1.71 -2.48 -16.34
C LEU A 257 1.44 -3.31 -15.07
N PRO A 258 2.13 -4.44 -14.86
CA PRO A 258 1.95 -5.25 -13.65
C PRO A 258 2.39 -4.50 -12.39
N ILE A 259 1.66 -4.73 -11.30
CA ILE A 259 1.88 -4.06 -10.01
C ILE A 259 2.16 -5.10 -8.92
N SER A 260 3.22 -4.90 -8.14
CA SER A 260 3.45 -5.57 -6.86
C SER A 260 3.08 -4.61 -5.72
N GLY A 261 1.96 -4.85 -5.05
CA GLY A 261 1.42 -3.96 -4.02
C GLY A 261 2.15 -4.05 -2.68
N ILE A 262 2.40 -2.93 -2.03
CA ILE A 262 3.18 -2.82 -0.79
C ILE A 262 2.60 -1.67 0.06
N GLY A 263 2.53 -1.87 1.38
CA GLY A 263 2.22 -0.80 2.33
C GLY A 263 1.02 -1.14 3.21
N GLY A 264 1.30 -1.52 4.46
CA GLY A 264 0.26 -1.78 5.46
C GLY A 264 -0.54 -3.07 5.29
N VAL A 265 -0.09 -4.00 4.44
CA VAL A 265 -0.65 -5.35 4.37
C VAL A 265 -0.36 -6.10 5.67
N THR A 266 -1.40 -6.51 6.39
CA THR A 266 -1.30 -7.28 7.63
C THR A 266 -2.09 -8.58 7.63
N THR A 267 -3.14 -8.66 6.83
CA THR A 267 -4.05 -9.80 6.74
C THR A 267 -4.25 -10.23 5.29
N TRP A 268 -4.92 -11.37 5.09
CA TRP A 268 -5.35 -11.79 3.75
C TRP A 268 -6.34 -10.80 3.12
N ARG A 269 -7.19 -10.14 3.91
CA ARG A 269 -8.16 -9.14 3.41
C ARG A 269 -7.45 -7.93 2.83
N ASP A 270 -6.43 -7.44 3.53
CA ASP A 270 -5.61 -6.34 3.02
C ASP A 270 -4.98 -6.73 1.69
N ALA A 271 -4.41 -7.92 1.59
CA ALA A 271 -3.83 -8.41 0.34
C ALA A 271 -4.87 -8.53 -0.78
N ALA A 272 -6.06 -9.06 -0.48
CA ALA A 272 -7.14 -9.17 -1.44
C ALA A 272 -7.60 -7.80 -1.96
N GLU A 273 -7.64 -6.76 -1.12
CA GLU A 273 -7.94 -5.39 -1.54
C GLU A 273 -6.88 -4.82 -2.50
N PHE A 274 -5.60 -5.01 -2.21
CA PHE A 274 -4.52 -4.64 -3.12
C PHE A 274 -4.66 -5.35 -4.48
N MET A 275 -4.95 -6.65 -4.46
CA MET A 275 -5.12 -7.44 -5.68
C MET A 275 -6.37 -6.98 -6.45
N ALA A 276 -7.49 -6.78 -5.77
CA ALA A 276 -8.72 -6.26 -6.36
C ALA A 276 -8.51 -4.90 -7.04
N LEU A 277 -7.60 -4.07 -6.54
CA LEU A 277 -7.25 -2.78 -7.15
C LEU A 277 -6.18 -2.85 -8.25
N GLY A 278 -5.65 -4.03 -8.55
CA GLY A 278 -4.79 -4.28 -9.71
C GLY A 278 -3.42 -4.89 -9.41
N ALA A 279 -3.08 -5.18 -8.15
CA ALA A 279 -1.81 -5.83 -7.82
C ALA A 279 -1.82 -7.33 -8.18
N GLY A 280 -0.77 -7.81 -8.84
CA GLY A 280 -0.59 -9.24 -9.16
C GLY A 280 0.09 -10.02 -8.02
N THR A 281 0.91 -9.35 -7.22
CA THR A 281 1.53 -9.87 -5.99
C THR A 281 1.49 -8.81 -4.90
N VAL A 282 1.74 -9.20 -3.65
CA VAL A 282 1.83 -8.27 -2.52
C VAL A 282 3.12 -8.49 -1.74
N GLN A 283 3.81 -7.40 -1.40
CA GLN A 283 4.97 -7.42 -0.52
C GLN A 283 4.61 -6.97 0.90
N VAL A 284 5.15 -7.67 1.89
CA VAL A 284 4.83 -7.49 3.31
C VAL A 284 6.11 -7.26 4.11
N CYS A 285 6.08 -6.29 5.03
CA CYS A 285 7.21 -5.97 5.89
C CYS A 285 6.79 -5.88 7.36
N THR A 286 6.01 -4.84 7.70
CA THR A 286 5.67 -4.53 9.09
C THR A 286 4.97 -5.69 9.79
N ALA A 287 4.05 -6.40 9.14
CA ALA A 287 3.38 -7.55 9.73
C ALA A 287 4.37 -8.68 10.09
N ALA A 288 5.37 -8.95 9.23
CA ALA A 288 6.40 -9.94 9.53
C ALA A 288 7.33 -9.48 10.68
N MET A 289 7.61 -8.17 10.78
CA MET A 289 8.37 -7.61 11.90
C MET A 289 7.61 -7.66 13.23
N THR A 290 6.29 -7.45 13.20
CA THR A 290 5.44 -7.39 14.39
C THR A 290 5.01 -8.79 14.88
N TYR A 291 4.68 -9.70 13.96
CA TYR A 291 4.05 -10.99 14.28
C TYR A 291 4.92 -12.21 13.90
N GLY A 292 6.08 -11.98 13.29
CA GLY A 292 6.97 -13.04 12.81
C GLY A 292 6.52 -13.68 11.50
N PHE A 293 7.36 -14.54 10.92
CA PHE A 293 7.14 -15.10 9.58
C PHE A 293 5.91 -16.00 9.44
N LYS A 294 5.37 -16.55 10.54
CA LYS A 294 4.20 -17.43 10.49
C LYS A 294 2.89 -16.72 10.14
N VAL A 295 2.85 -15.38 10.19
CA VAL A 295 1.69 -14.59 9.75
C VAL A 295 1.21 -14.96 8.34
N VAL A 296 2.15 -15.36 7.47
CA VAL A 296 1.83 -15.77 6.09
C VAL A 296 0.91 -16.98 6.01
N GLN A 297 0.88 -17.85 7.04
CA GLN A 297 0.04 -19.05 7.03
C GLN A 297 -1.45 -18.67 7.09
N GLU A 298 -1.79 -17.72 7.96
CA GLU A 298 -3.15 -17.17 8.03
C GLU A 298 -3.49 -16.40 6.74
N MET A 299 -2.52 -15.67 6.18
CA MET A 299 -2.72 -14.96 4.91
C MET A 299 -3.05 -15.91 3.75
N ILE A 300 -2.31 -17.03 3.64
CA ILE A 300 -2.50 -18.07 2.64
C ILE A 300 -3.85 -18.75 2.81
N THR A 301 -4.17 -19.20 4.03
CA THR A 301 -5.44 -19.88 4.29
C THR A 301 -6.62 -18.96 4.05
N GLY A 302 -6.62 -17.75 4.61
CA GLY A 302 -7.75 -16.83 4.46
C GLY A 302 -7.98 -16.36 3.03
N LEU A 303 -6.93 -16.13 2.23
CA LEU A 303 -7.11 -15.79 0.82
C LEU A 303 -7.66 -16.98 0.02
N ARG A 304 -7.18 -18.20 0.29
CA ARG A 304 -7.66 -19.41 -0.37
C ARG A 304 -9.14 -19.66 -0.05
N ASP A 305 -9.52 -19.61 1.22
CA ASP A 305 -10.88 -19.85 1.67
C ASP A 305 -11.84 -18.81 1.07
N TYR A 306 -11.45 -17.53 1.05
CA TYR A 306 -12.20 -16.49 0.38
C TYR A 306 -12.44 -16.78 -1.11
N LEU A 307 -11.41 -17.23 -1.84
CA LEU A 307 -11.52 -17.57 -3.26
C LEU A 307 -12.39 -18.80 -3.49
N ASP A 308 -12.25 -19.85 -2.66
CA ASP A 308 -13.09 -21.06 -2.71
C ASP A 308 -14.56 -20.73 -2.44
N ASP A 309 -14.86 -19.94 -1.41
CA ASP A 309 -16.22 -19.53 -1.03
C ASP A 309 -16.94 -18.76 -2.14
N HIS A 310 -16.18 -18.06 -2.99
CA HIS A 310 -16.72 -17.28 -4.11
C HIS A 310 -16.58 -17.99 -5.46
N GLY A 311 -16.01 -19.21 -5.49
CA GLY A 311 -15.77 -19.95 -6.73
C GLY A 311 -14.86 -19.21 -7.71
N MET A 312 -13.88 -18.47 -7.22
CA MET A 312 -12.98 -17.61 -8.02
C MET A 312 -11.56 -18.17 -8.10
N ALA A 313 -10.91 -18.01 -9.25
CA ALA A 313 -9.46 -18.15 -9.34
C ALA A 313 -8.76 -16.88 -8.84
N LEU A 314 -7.48 -16.99 -8.46
CA LEU A 314 -6.69 -15.82 -8.05
C LEU A 314 -6.64 -14.73 -9.13
N SER A 315 -6.57 -15.12 -10.41
CA SER A 315 -6.60 -14.20 -11.55
C SER A 315 -7.90 -13.41 -11.66
N ASP A 316 -9.02 -13.97 -11.20
CA ASP A 316 -10.33 -13.30 -11.27
C ASP A 316 -10.44 -12.17 -10.24
N LEU A 317 -9.63 -12.22 -9.18
CA LEU A 317 -9.55 -11.16 -8.17
C LEU A 317 -8.77 -9.96 -8.69
N VAL A 318 -7.70 -10.17 -9.47
CA VAL A 318 -6.76 -9.09 -9.85
C VAL A 318 -7.47 -8.03 -10.70
N GLY A 319 -7.50 -6.80 -10.21
CA GLY A 319 -8.11 -5.65 -10.89
C GLY A 319 -9.64 -5.65 -10.91
N ARG A 320 -10.31 -6.57 -10.21
CA ARG A 320 -11.77 -6.69 -10.21
C ARG A 320 -12.49 -5.43 -9.71
N ALA A 321 -11.87 -4.67 -8.81
CA ALA A 321 -12.41 -3.41 -8.28
C ALA A 321 -11.97 -2.19 -9.10
N THR A 322 -10.93 -2.28 -9.94
CA THR A 322 -10.38 -1.14 -10.69
C THR A 322 -11.43 -0.40 -11.55
N PRO A 323 -12.36 -1.07 -12.27
CA PRO A 323 -13.41 -0.38 -13.03
C PRO A 323 -14.40 0.44 -12.17
N ASN A 324 -14.48 0.14 -10.87
CA ASN A 324 -15.35 0.85 -9.92
C ASN A 324 -14.65 2.04 -9.26
N VAL A 325 -13.38 2.30 -9.57
CA VAL A 325 -12.65 3.48 -9.12
C VAL A 325 -12.85 4.60 -10.13
N THR A 326 -13.63 5.61 -9.76
CA THR A 326 -13.97 6.74 -10.64
C THR A 326 -13.69 8.07 -9.95
N ASP A 327 -13.51 9.12 -10.76
CA ASP A 327 -13.44 10.48 -10.25
C ASP A 327 -14.80 10.91 -9.69
N TRP A 328 -14.76 11.77 -8.67
CA TRP A 328 -15.95 12.24 -7.94
C TRP A 328 -17.07 12.73 -8.85
N GLN A 329 -16.72 13.42 -9.94
CA GLN A 329 -17.69 14.01 -10.86
C GLN A 329 -18.62 13.00 -11.55
N HIS A 330 -18.27 11.72 -11.55
CA HIS A 330 -19.05 10.64 -12.16
C HIS A 330 -19.88 9.84 -11.13
N LEU A 331 -19.76 10.14 -9.84
CA LEU A 331 -20.57 9.52 -8.80
C LEU A 331 -22.06 9.90 -8.99
N ASN A 332 -22.94 8.96 -8.66
CA ASN A 332 -24.38 9.18 -8.76
C ASN A 332 -24.85 10.16 -7.66
N LEU A 333 -25.07 11.42 -8.04
CA LEU A 333 -25.57 12.46 -7.13
C LEU A 333 -27.01 12.22 -6.65
N ASN A 334 -27.76 11.36 -7.34
CA ASN A 334 -29.13 11.03 -6.99
C ASN A 334 -29.24 9.77 -6.12
N TYR A 335 -28.13 9.06 -5.86
CA TYR A 335 -28.13 7.93 -4.93
C TYR A 335 -28.27 8.44 -3.50
N THR A 336 -29.45 8.24 -2.90
CA THR A 336 -29.77 8.74 -1.55
C THR A 336 -29.97 7.56 -0.61
N THR A 337 -29.38 7.65 0.57
CA THR A 337 -29.64 6.73 1.69
C THR A 337 -30.09 7.50 2.93
N LYS A 338 -30.51 6.82 3.99
CA LYS A 338 -30.82 7.42 5.30
C LYS A 338 -30.28 6.54 6.42
N ALA A 339 -29.67 7.17 7.41
CA ALA A 339 -29.21 6.43 8.58
C ALA A 339 -30.41 5.87 9.36
N VAL A 340 -30.28 4.63 9.83
CA VAL A 340 -31.25 3.95 10.67
C VAL A 340 -30.52 3.41 11.89
N ILE A 341 -30.97 3.80 13.08
CA ILE A 341 -30.38 3.36 14.34
C ILE A 341 -31.25 2.24 14.91
N ASP A 342 -30.66 1.05 15.04
CA ASP A 342 -31.23 -0.06 15.79
C ASP A 342 -31.17 0.26 17.29
N GLN A 343 -32.35 0.44 17.90
CA GLN A 343 -32.47 0.81 19.31
C GLN A 343 -32.17 -0.36 20.25
N ASP A 344 -32.32 -1.61 19.79
CA ASP A 344 -32.02 -2.79 20.60
C ASP A 344 -30.51 -3.05 20.66
N ALA A 345 -29.79 -2.73 19.58
CA ALA A 345 -28.34 -2.78 19.54
C ALA A 345 -27.65 -1.57 20.19
N CYS A 346 -28.37 -0.45 20.33
CA CYS A 346 -27.80 0.81 20.81
C CYS A 346 -27.35 0.74 22.28
N ILE A 347 -26.08 1.07 22.52
CA ILE A 347 -25.52 1.13 23.89
C ILE A 347 -25.60 2.53 24.53
N HIS A 348 -26.43 3.42 23.99
CA HIS A 348 -26.69 4.79 24.50
C HIS A 348 -25.45 5.70 24.67
N CYS A 349 -24.35 5.40 23.96
CA CYS A 349 -23.09 6.14 24.10
C CYS A 349 -23.17 7.61 23.62
N GLY A 350 -24.04 7.92 22.65
CA GLY A 350 -24.26 9.26 22.12
C GLY A 350 -23.21 9.78 21.14
N ARG A 351 -22.28 8.93 20.68
CA ARG A 351 -21.27 9.33 19.69
C ARG A 351 -21.90 9.75 18.36
N CYS A 352 -22.92 9.04 17.90
CA CYS A 352 -23.66 9.38 16.68
C CYS A 352 -24.29 10.77 16.77
N TYR A 353 -24.94 11.07 17.90
CA TYR A 353 -25.49 12.39 18.19
C TYR A 353 -24.41 13.46 18.20
N ALA A 354 -23.35 13.31 19.01
CA ALA A 354 -22.28 14.31 19.09
C ALA A 354 -21.61 14.57 17.74
N ALA A 355 -21.32 13.52 16.96
CA ALA A 355 -20.76 13.66 15.62
C ALA A 355 -21.71 14.45 14.69
N CYS A 356 -23.01 14.14 14.72
CA CYS A 356 -23.97 14.79 13.84
C CYS A 356 -24.28 16.23 14.28
N GLU A 357 -24.49 16.44 15.58
CA GLU A 357 -24.90 17.70 16.18
C GLU A 357 -23.78 18.73 16.19
N ASP A 358 -22.59 18.38 16.68
CA ASP A 358 -21.53 19.35 16.88
C ASP A 358 -20.69 19.57 15.60
N THR A 359 -20.67 18.60 14.67
CA THR A 359 -19.67 18.59 13.59
C THR A 359 -20.22 18.34 12.19
N SER A 360 -21.54 18.20 12.01
CA SER A 360 -22.10 17.87 10.69
C SER A 360 -23.44 18.57 10.39
N HIS A 361 -24.56 17.90 10.61
CA HIS A 361 -25.86 18.27 10.00
C HIS A 361 -27.02 18.35 10.99
N GLN A 362 -26.75 18.20 12.30
CA GLN A 362 -27.78 18.28 13.35
C GLN A 362 -28.99 17.38 13.06
N ALA A 363 -28.75 16.20 12.47
CA ALA A 363 -29.78 15.31 11.94
C ALA A 363 -30.10 14.12 12.87
N ILE A 364 -29.60 14.12 14.10
CA ILE A 364 -29.91 13.11 15.11
C ILE A 364 -30.41 13.85 16.35
N ALA A 365 -31.60 13.52 16.81
CA ALA A 365 -32.15 14.03 18.06
C ALA A 365 -31.73 13.12 19.24
N MET A 366 -31.46 13.74 20.39
CA MET A 366 -31.35 13.04 21.66
C MET A 366 -32.64 13.23 22.45
N LEU A 367 -33.45 12.17 22.50
CA LEU A 367 -34.71 12.12 23.24
C LEU A 367 -34.48 11.77 24.73
N PRO A 368 -35.50 11.96 25.61
CA PRO A 368 -35.42 11.52 26.99
C PRO A 368 -34.98 10.06 27.12
N GLY A 369 -34.14 9.77 28.12
CA GLY A 369 -33.56 8.44 28.30
C GLY A 369 -32.37 8.12 27.38
N ARG A 370 -31.79 9.12 26.70
CA ARG A 370 -30.66 8.94 25.75
C ARG A 370 -31.01 7.99 24.60
N VAL A 371 -32.25 8.10 24.12
CA VAL A 371 -32.67 7.48 22.87
C VAL A 371 -32.25 8.40 21.73
N PHE A 372 -31.54 7.85 20.74
CA PHE A 372 -31.03 8.62 19.61
C PHE A 372 -31.85 8.29 18.38
N GLN A 373 -32.46 9.32 17.79
CA GLN A 373 -33.35 9.17 16.64
C GLN A 373 -32.87 10.03 15.47
N VAL A 374 -32.78 9.43 14.29
CA VAL A 374 -32.47 10.17 13.06
C VAL A 374 -33.69 11.01 12.66
N LYS A 375 -33.47 12.29 12.40
CA LYS A 375 -34.42 13.19 11.75
C LYS A 375 -34.23 13.05 10.25
N GLU A 376 -35.10 12.27 9.60
CA GLU A 376 -34.95 11.91 8.18
C GLU A 376 -34.97 13.16 7.26
N GLU A 377 -35.74 14.16 7.67
CA GLU A 377 -35.88 15.47 7.05
C GLU A 377 -34.60 16.34 7.14
N GLU A 378 -33.66 16.02 8.02
CA GLU A 378 -32.37 16.73 8.10
C GLU A 378 -31.20 15.85 7.63
N CYS A 379 -31.37 14.52 7.61
CA CYS A 379 -30.30 13.58 7.31
C CYS A 379 -29.84 13.69 5.85
N VAL A 380 -28.59 14.13 5.64
CA VAL A 380 -27.96 14.18 4.31
C VAL A 380 -27.23 12.88 3.93
N ALA A 381 -27.28 11.85 4.78
CA ALA A 381 -26.67 10.56 4.53
C ALA A 381 -25.13 10.56 4.41
N CYS A 382 -24.43 11.42 5.15
CA CYS A 382 -22.97 11.53 5.09
C CYS A 382 -22.20 10.30 5.65
N ASN A 383 -22.91 9.31 6.19
CA ASN A 383 -22.37 8.07 6.79
C ASN A 383 -21.52 8.21 8.07
N LEU A 384 -21.14 9.43 8.49
CA LEU A 384 -20.26 9.64 9.64
C LEU A 384 -20.75 8.95 10.92
N CYS A 385 -22.06 9.03 11.22
CA CYS A 385 -22.63 8.43 12.42
C CYS A 385 -22.50 6.90 12.46
N LEU A 386 -22.58 6.24 11.30
CA LEU A 386 -22.36 4.81 11.16
C LEU A 386 -20.90 4.47 11.40
N ASP A 387 -19.98 5.16 10.73
CA ASP A 387 -18.54 4.85 10.74
C ASP A 387 -17.90 5.02 12.12
N ILE A 388 -18.44 5.90 12.96
CA ILE A 388 -17.94 6.15 14.33
C ILE A 388 -18.67 5.35 15.41
N CYS A 389 -19.75 4.65 15.05
CA CYS A 389 -20.50 3.82 15.99
C CYS A 389 -19.62 2.66 16.49
N PRO A 390 -19.48 2.46 17.81
CA PRO A 390 -18.63 1.39 18.34
C PRO A 390 -19.31 0.01 18.30
N VAL A 391 -20.59 -0.06 17.92
CA VAL A 391 -21.36 -1.30 17.82
C VAL A 391 -21.57 -1.59 16.34
N GLU A 392 -20.99 -2.69 15.88
CA GLU A 392 -21.11 -3.15 14.51
C GLU A 392 -22.60 -3.32 14.14
N ASN A 393 -22.99 -2.81 12.97
CA ASN A 393 -24.36 -2.88 12.43
C ASN A 393 -25.46 -2.21 13.29
N CYS A 394 -25.14 -1.51 14.38
CA CYS A 394 -26.15 -0.77 15.15
C CYS A 394 -26.73 0.41 14.34
N ILE A 395 -25.94 0.99 13.44
CA ILE A 395 -26.42 1.99 12.49
C ILE A 395 -26.24 1.41 11.09
N THR A 396 -27.28 1.48 10.28
CA THR A 396 -27.27 1.06 8.87
C THR A 396 -27.74 2.20 7.97
N MET A 397 -27.48 2.08 6.66
CA MET A 397 -27.93 3.05 5.67
C MET A 397 -29.04 2.43 4.82
N ARG A 398 -30.28 2.91 4.97
CA ARG A 398 -31.42 2.51 4.13
C ARG A 398 -31.38 3.28 2.81
N GLU A 399 -31.25 2.58 1.69
CA GLU A 399 -31.41 3.19 0.36
C GLU A 399 -32.86 3.64 0.14
N LEU A 400 -33.02 4.83 -0.44
CA LEU A 400 -34.31 5.33 -0.91
C LEU A 400 -34.50 4.90 -2.37
N ALA A 401 -35.64 4.30 -2.69
CA ALA A 401 -35.91 3.85 -4.06
C ALA A 401 -36.16 5.04 -5.00
N VAL A 402 -35.85 4.90 -6.30
CA VAL A 402 -36.24 5.90 -7.32
C VAL A 402 -37.75 6.12 -7.27
N GLY A 403 -38.17 7.38 -7.16
CA GLY A 403 -39.57 7.78 -6.97
C GLY A 403 -40.00 7.91 -5.50
N GLU A 404 -39.28 7.34 -4.53
CA GLU A 404 -39.52 7.56 -3.11
C GLU A 404 -39.20 9.02 -2.74
N ILE A 405 -40.00 9.62 -1.85
CA ILE A 405 -39.80 11.00 -1.41
C ILE A 405 -38.63 11.06 -0.42
N ASP A 406 -37.56 11.79 -0.77
CA ASP A 406 -36.55 12.19 0.22
C ASP A 406 -37.14 13.30 1.09
N GLN A 407 -37.46 12.97 2.35
CA GLN A 407 -38.05 13.89 3.31
C GLN A 407 -37.24 15.19 3.49
N ARG A 408 -35.92 15.13 3.27
CA ARG A 408 -35.05 16.31 3.39
C ARG A 408 -35.25 17.31 2.26
N THR A 409 -35.49 16.84 1.05
CA THR A 409 -35.67 17.72 -0.11
C THR A 409 -37.13 17.94 -0.46
N GLY A 410 -38.04 17.12 0.07
CA GLY A 410 -39.46 17.09 -0.30
C GLY A 410 -39.70 16.64 -1.74
N ARG A 411 -38.69 16.03 -2.38
CA ARG A 411 -38.72 15.63 -3.80
C ARG A 411 -38.54 14.12 -3.94
N PRO A 412 -39.11 13.49 -4.98
CA PRO A 412 -38.83 12.11 -5.30
C PRO A 412 -37.37 11.92 -5.72
N VAL A 413 -36.74 10.83 -5.27
CA VAL A 413 -35.42 10.39 -5.73
C VAL A 413 -35.45 10.19 -7.24
N GLN A 414 -34.51 10.83 -7.94
CA GLN A 414 -34.42 10.79 -9.39
C GLN A 414 -33.55 9.61 -9.87
N PRO A 415 -33.66 9.20 -11.15
CA PRO A 415 -32.71 8.27 -11.78
C PRO A 415 -31.27 8.80 -11.73
N TYR A 416 -30.30 7.97 -12.13
CA TYR A 416 -28.88 8.34 -12.15
C TYR A 416 -28.61 9.72 -12.77
N ALA A 417 -27.87 10.57 -12.06
CA ALA A 417 -27.26 11.78 -12.58
C ALA A 417 -25.92 12.02 -11.87
N ASN A 418 -25.01 12.73 -12.51
CA ASN A 418 -23.70 13.03 -11.94
C ASN A 418 -23.33 14.52 -12.12
N TRP A 419 -22.16 14.93 -11.63
CA TRP A 419 -21.76 16.34 -11.64
C TRP A 419 -21.53 16.90 -13.05
N THR A 420 -21.14 16.07 -14.02
CA THR A 420 -20.79 16.53 -15.38
C THR A 420 -21.94 17.20 -16.12
N SER A 421 -23.18 16.80 -15.83
CA SER A 421 -24.40 17.38 -16.40
C SER A 421 -25.23 18.17 -15.39
N HIS A 422 -24.73 18.37 -14.16
CA HIS A 422 -25.50 19.01 -13.10
C HIS A 422 -25.67 20.52 -13.41
N PRO A 423 -26.86 21.13 -13.22
CA PRO A 423 -27.10 22.55 -13.56
C PRO A 423 -26.17 23.56 -12.86
N ASN A 424 -25.63 23.20 -11.70
CA ASN A 424 -24.68 24.03 -10.95
C ASN A 424 -23.21 23.82 -11.37
N ASN A 425 -22.92 22.92 -12.30
CA ASN A 425 -21.57 22.75 -12.81
C ASN A 425 -21.30 23.85 -13.86
N PRO A 426 -20.40 24.82 -13.60
CA PRO A 426 -20.12 25.90 -14.53
C PRO A 426 -19.45 25.41 -15.83
N MET A 427 -18.93 24.19 -15.83
CA MET A 427 -18.35 23.52 -16.98
C MET A 427 -19.29 22.50 -17.61
N ALA A 428 -20.56 22.43 -17.17
CA ALA A 428 -21.54 21.55 -17.80
C ALA A 428 -21.65 21.91 -19.28
N GLN A 429 -21.14 21.04 -20.15
CA GLN A 429 -21.44 21.11 -21.56
C GLN A 429 -22.91 20.73 -21.69
N ALA A 430 -23.73 21.62 -22.25
CA ALA A 430 -25.07 21.23 -22.68
C ALA A 430 -24.90 20.02 -23.60
N ALA A 431 -25.53 18.90 -23.26
CA ALA A 431 -25.51 17.73 -24.12
C ALA A 431 -26.05 18.16 -25.50
N GLU A 432 -25.20 18.15 -26.53
CA GLU A 432 -25.63 18.30 -27.93
C GLU A 432 -26.37 17.04 -28.40
#